data_AF-A0A959ALX7-F1
#
_entry.id   AF-A0A959ALX7-F1
#
_cell.length_a   1.000
_cell.length_b   1.000
_cell.length_c   1.000
_cell.angle_alpha   90.00
_cell.angle_beta   90.00
_cell.angle_gamma   90.00
#
_symmetry.space_group_name_H-M   'P 1'
#
loop_
_entity.id
_entity.type
_entity.pdbx_description
1 polymer ?
#
loop_
_entity_poly.entity_id
_entity_poly.type
_entity_poly.pdbx_seq_one_letter_code
_entity_poly.pdbx_strand_id
1 'polypeptide(L)' 'LCWQKNFVINGQSHTAFFAAGNGDQLLIGFPDLQLLAVFTGGNYNAPLAKQPLEMLERYILPAVKR' A
#
# COMPACT_ATOMS: atom_id res chain seq x y z
N LEU A 1 -16.11 -7.80 4.05
CA LEU A 1 -15.12 -7.97 2.96
C LEU A 1 -13.89 -7.13 3.29
N CYS A 2 -12.92 -7.70 4.01
CA CYS A 2 -11.81 -6.99 4.65
C CYS A 2 -10.61 -6.70 3.74
N TRP A 3 -10.82 -6.55 2.43
CA TRP A 3 -9.74 -6.47 1.43
C TRP A 3 -9.74 -5.17 0.62
N GLN A 4 -10.62 -4.21 0.93
CA GLN A 4 -10.67 -2.91 0.25
C GLN A 4 -10.31 -1.77 1.21
N LYS A 5 -9.45 -0.86 0.77
CA LYS A 5 -9.07 0.37 1.48
C LYS A 5 -9.03 1.54 0.51
N ASN A 6 -9.51 2.69 0.94
CA ASN A 6 -9.40 3.93 0.17
C ASN A 6 -8.14 4.70 0.60
N PHE A 7 -7.43 5.23 -0.39
CA PHE A 7 -6.27 6.11 -0.21
C PHE A 7 -6.57 7.47 -0.85
N VAL A 8 -6.26 8.56 -0.14
CA VAL A 8 -6.41 9.91 -0.68
C VAL A 8 -5.06 10.37 -1.21
N ILE A 9 -4.97 10.57 -2.53
CA ILE A 9 -3.75 11.00 -3.23
C ILE A 9 -4.10 12.28 -3.99
N ASN A 10 -3.42 13.39 -3.71
CA ASN A 10 -3.68 14.70 -4.34
C ASN A 10 -5.17 15.12 -4.28
N GLY A 11 -5.87 14.80 -3.19
CA GLY A 11 -7.29 15.12 -3.01
C GLY A 11 -8.26 14.20 -3.74
N GLN A 12 -7.77 13.19 -4.47
CA GLN A 12 -8.59 12.16 -5.11
C GLN A 12 -8.58 10.86 -4.29
N SER A 13 -9.75 10.26 -4.11
CA SER A 13 -9.86 8.95 -3.45
C SER A 13 -9.64 7.83 -4.46
N HIS A 14 -8.73 6.93 -4.12
CA HIS A 14 -8.35 5.76 -4.89
C HIS A 14 -8.70 4.50 -4.09
N THR A 15 -9.59 3.66 -4.63
CA THR A 15 -9.93 2.39 -3.98
C THR A 15 -8.88 1.35 -4.34
N ALA A 16 -8.22 0.82 -3.32
CA ALA A 16 -7.22 -0.22 -3.45
C ALA A 16 -7.69 -1.54 -2.84
N PHE A 17 -7.21 -2.63 -3.43
CA PHE A 17 -7.32 -3.97 -2.87
C PHE A 17 -6.06 -4.28 -2.08
N PHE A 18 -6.20 -4.78 -0.86
CA PHE A 18 -5.07 -5.11 0.00
C PHE A 18 -5.12 -6.56 0.49
N ALA A 19 -3.95 -7.19 0.54
CA ALA A 19 -3.72 -8.45 1.22
C ALA A 19 -2.46 -8.30 2.09
N ALA A 20 -2.60 -8.61 3.37
CA ALA A 20 -1.49 -8.57 4.32
C ALA A 20 -1.16 -9.99 4.78
N GLY A 21 0.11 -10.35 4.71
CA GLY A 21 0.68 -11.53 5.35
C GLY A 21 1.30 -11.18 6.70
N ASN A 22 1.62 -12.20 7.48
CA ASN A 22 2.34 -12.00 8.74
C ASN A 22 3.79 -11.53 8.46
N GLY A 23 4.27 -10.55 9.21
CA GLY A 23 5.64 -10.02 9.08
C GLY A 23 5.84 -9.05 7.91
N ASP A 24 4.93 -8.09 7.74
CA ASP A 24 5.06 -6.96 6.80
C ASP A 24 5.01 -7.30 5.32
N GLN A 25 4.49 -8.48 5.01
CA GLN A 25 4.18 -8.84 3.63
C GLN A 25 2.90 -8.14 3.23
N LEU A 26 2.96 -7.30 2.20
CA LEU A 26 1.85 -6.45 1.82
C LEU A 26 1.74 -6.38 0.31
N LEU A 27 0.56 -6.73 -0.21
CA LEU A 27 0.22 -6.59 -1.61
C LEU A 27 -0.93 -5.60 -1.72
N ILE A 28 -0.76 -4.54 -2.51
CA ILE A 28 -1.74 -3.48 -2.70
C ILE A 28 -1.92 -3.19 -4.19
N GLY A 29 -3.12 -3.41 -4.70
CA GLY A 29 -3.49 -3.12 -6.08
C GLY A 29 -4.38 -1.89 -6.18
N PHE A 30 -4.03 -0.96 -7.08
CA PHE A 30 -4.81 0.23 -7.43
C PHE A 30 -5.23 0.12 -8.91
N PRO A 31 -6.45 -0.38 -9.21
CA PRO A 31 -6.88 -0.63 -10.59
C PRO A 31 -6.91 0.63 -11.46
N ASP A 32 -7.36 1.74 -10.88
CA ASP A 32 -7.48 3.04 -11.54
C ASP A 32 -6.14 3.72 -11.81
N LEU A 33 -5.09 3.34 -11.06
CA LEU A 33 -3.71 3.76 -11.29
C LEU A 33 -2.90 2.76 -12.13
N GLN A 34 -3.48 1.61 -12.49
CA GLN A 34 -2.76 0.48 -13.10
C GLN A 34 -1.49 0.10 -12.32
N LEU A 35 -1.57 0.12 -10.98
CA LEU A 35 -0.44 -0.07 -10.09
C LEU A 35 -0.66 -1.30 -9.19
N LEU A 36 0.38 -2.14 -9.08
CA LEU A 36 0.48 -3.18 -8.06
C LEU A 36 1.76 -2.96 -7.27
N ALA A 37 1.63 -2.61 -5.99
CA ALA A 37 2.73 -2.49 -5.06
C ALA A 37 2.86 -3.78 -4.24
N VAL A 38 4.05 -4.38 -4.24
CA VAL A 38 4.34 -5.61 -3.49
C VAL A 38 5.52 -5.35 -2.56
N PHE A 39 5.30 -5.58 -1.27
CA PHE A 39 6.31 -5.50 -0.22
C PHE A 39 6.52 -6.90 0.35
N THR A 40 7.72 -7.45 0.21
CA THR A 40 8.08 -8.80 0.65
C THR A 40 8.89 -8.75 1.94
N GLY A 41 8.37 -8.01 2.94
CA GLY A 41 9.02 -7.86 4.24
C GLY A 41 9.05 -9.16 5.06
N GLY A 42 9.71 -9.08 6.22
CA GLY A 42 9.80 -10.17 7.20
C GLY A 42 9.93 -9.68 8.64
N ASN A 43 9.46 -8.47 8.97
CA ASN A 43 9.64 -7.91 10.31
C ASN A 43 8.53 -8.36 11.27
N TYR A 44 8.52 -9.66 11.58
CA TYR A 44 7.58 -10.25 12.53
C TYR A 44 7.67 -9.57 13.91
N ASN A 45 6.52 -9.16 14.44
CA ASN A 45 6.39 -8.51 15.76
C ASN A 45 7.28 -7.26 15.96
N ALA A 46 7.71 -6.62 14.88
CA ALA A 46 8.59 -5.46 14.95
C ALA A 46 7.81 -4.14 14.81
N PRO A 47 8.29 -3.04 15.41
CA PRO A 47 7.74 -1.70 15.22
C PRO A 47 7.79 -1.20 13.77
N LEU A 48 8.65 -1.80 12.94
CA LEU A 48 8.85 -1.45 11.53
C LEU A 48 7.68 -1.86 10.62
N ALA A 49 6.64 -2.48 11.18
CA ALA A 49 5.48 -2.98 10.45
C ALA A 49 4.69 -1.96 9.62
N LYS A 50 4.89 -0.67 9.90
CA LYS A 50 4.23 0.42 9.17
C LYS A 50 5.03 0.92 7.98
N GLN A 51 6.31 0.56 7.86
CA GLN A 51 7.21 1.09 6.85
C GLN A 51 6.69 0.91 5.40
N PRO A 52 6.12 -0.25 5.01
CA PRO A 52 5.56 -0.42 3.66
C PRO A 52 4.48 0.62 3.31
N LEU A 53 3.58 0.91 4.25
CA LEU A 53 2.51 1.89 4.05
C LEU A 53 3.06 3.31 3.97
N GLU A 54 4.05 3.66 4.80
CA GLU A 54 4.69 4.96 4.74
C GLU A 54 5.44 5.17 3.41
N MET A 55 6.13 4.14 2.91
CA MET A 55 6.81 4.19 1.62
C MET A 55 5.81 4.39 0.47
N LEU A 56 4.69 3.67 0.52
CA LEU A 56 3.62 3.77 -0.46
C LEU A 56 3.06 5.20 -0.52
N GLU A 57 2.66 5.76 0.62
CA GLU A 57 2.01 7.06 0.71
C GLU A 57 2.97 8.22 0.42
N ARG A 58 4.22 8.15 0.88
CA ARG A 58 5.17 9.27 0.76
C ARG A 58 5.93 9.32 -0.56
N TYR A 59 6.17 8.17 -1.20
CA TYR A 59 7.09 8.11 -2.35
C TYR A 59 6.48 7.46 -3.58
N ILE A 60 5.77 6.33 -3.44
CA ILE A 60 5.27 5.57 -4.60
C ILE A 60 4.05 6.26 -5.20
N LEU A 61 3.01 6.50 -4.41
CA LEU A 61 1.75 7.09 -4.91
C LEU A 61 1.95 8.50 -5.50
N PRO A 62 2.76 9.39 -4.91
CA PRO A 62 3.07 10.67 -5.53
C PRO A 62 3.87 10.56 -6.85
N ALA A 63 4.65 9.49 -7.04
CA ALA A 63 5.45 9.31 -8.26
C ALA A 63 4.65 8.74 -9.44
N VAL A 64 3.54 8.05 -9.18
CA VAL A 64 2.71 7.39 -10.21
C VAL A 64 1.86 8.40 -11.00
N LYS A 65 1.42 9.50 -10.37
CA LYS A 65 0.78 10.63 -11.04
C LYS A 65 1.71 11.84 -11.03
N ARG A 66 2.48 12.01 -12.11
CA ARG A 66 3.14 13.28 -12.44
C ARG A 66 2.22 14.15 -13.28
#